data_AF-A0A1A0HI79-F1
#
_entry.id   AF-A0A1A0HI79-F1
#
_cell.length_a   1.000
_cell.length_b   1.000
_cell.length_c   1.000
_cell.angle_alpha   90.00
_cell.angle_beta   90.00
_cell.angle_gamma   90.00
#
_symmetry.space_group_name_H-M   'P 1'
#
loop_
_entity.id
_entity.type
_entity.pdbx_description
1 polymer ?
#
loop_
_entity_poly.entity_id
_entity_poly.type
_entity_poly.pdbx_seq_one_letter_code
_entity_poly.pdbx_strand_id
1 'polypeptide(L)'
;MAIEQLIKQGDQASEKKDFLTAISKFSEALKENPQAFTALIKRAQVYTKLSDYDSAKADISKAFTAAEQRGKMSDKATCYFRLGLVCYAKKDFEASLLNLRKARDFKCTEAALDIWIAKAERDAKKSAGSKNEGDLTSEKEKHKKISNPEKDERVPTQNAASSSIDTINKQAPIKAKIRDEWYQSKDSVTITIFAKDVPKDSVQVEFGTRSLAVAFPTSEASEYSYTLDSLYSEIVPERSSYVVGSKKMEISLRKKNEGKWAALEGDGPISIVPPSASGPKTGGLSYPTSSRKKVDWSNFDVKEEDDESGDFFAKLYKDVDEDTKRAMMKSYVESNGTVLTTNWAEAKEKTFETSPPDGMEAKKWGT
;
A
#
# COMPACT_ATOMS: atom_id res chain seq x y z
N MET A 1 -4.15 8.78 -31.67
CA MET A 1 -5.50 9.24 -32.07
C MET A 1 -5.93 10.41 -31.20
N ALA A 2 -6.83 11.28 -31.67
CA ALA A 2 -7.22 12.52 -30.97
C ALA A 2 -7.77 12.27 -29.54
N ILE A 3 -8.61 11.24 -29.37
CA ILE A 3 -9.17 10.81 -28.07
C ILE A 3 -8.06 10.55 -27.04
N GLU A 4 -6.94 9.92 -27.43
CA GLU A 4 -5.83 9.59 -26.53
C GLU A 4 -5.04 10.84 -26.12
N GLN A 5 -4.96 11.83 -27.01
CA GLN A 5 -4.34 13.12 -26.71
C GLN A 5 -5.20 13.95 -25.75
N LEU A 6 -6.52 13.96 -25.94
CA LEU A 6 -7.47 14.59 -25.03
C LEU A 6 -7.46 13.94 -23.64
N ILE A 7 -7.38 12.60 -23.57
CA ILE A 7 -7.19 11.88 -22.31
C ILE A 7 -5.87 12.30 -21.62
N LYS A 8 -4.75 12.33 -22.34
CA LYS A 8 -3.45 12.77 -21.79
C LYS A 8 -3.47 14.22 -21.31
N GLN A 9 -4.18 15.12 -22.00
CA GLN A 9 -4.37 16.50 -21.55
C GLN A 9 -5.24 16.58 -20.28
N GLY A 10 -6.29 15.76 -20.18
CA GLY A 10 -7.11 15.65 -18.98
C GLY A 10 -6.34 15.09 -17.78
N ASP A 11 -5.44 14.13 -18.01
CA ASP A 11 -4.53 13.61 -16.99
C ASP A 11 -3.58 14.69 -16.47
N GLN A 12 -2.89 15.40 -17.36
CA GLN A 12 -1.98 16.51 -16.99
C GLN A 12 -2.70 17.64 -16.24
N ALA A 13 -3.95 17.94 -16.57
CA ALA A 13 -4.77 18.87 -15.81
C ALA A 13 -5.12 18.33 -14.41
N SER A 14 -5.50 17.05 -14.31
CA SER A 14 -5.80 16.39 -13.03
C SER A 14 -4.58 16.26 -12.12
N GLU A 15 -3.37 16.06 -12.67
CA GLU A 15 -2.10 16.06 -11.94
C GLU A 15 -1.79 17.44 -11.35
N LYS A 16 -2.07 18.51 -12.13
CA LYS A 16 -2.00 19.91 -11.69
C LYS A 16 -3.14 20.34 -10.75
N LYS A 17 -4.02 19.42 -10.33
CA LYS A 17 -5.25 19.67 -9.55
C LYS A 17 -6.28 20.57 -10.25
N ASP A 18 -6.12 20.87 -11.54
CA ASP A 18 -7.12 21.55 -12.37
C ASP A 18 -8.19 20.56 -12.82
N PHE A 19 -9.10 20.28 -11.90
CA PHE A 19 -10.20 19.34 -12.09
C PHE A 19 -11.23 19.83 -13.11
N LEU A 20 -11.37 21.14 -13.33
CA LEU A 20 -12.32 21.70 -14.29
C LEU A 20 -11.83 21.51 -15.73
N THR A 21 -10.57 21.84 -16.03
CA THR A 21 -9.96 21.56 -17.33
C THR A 21 -9.86 20.06 -17.57
N ALA A 22 -9.57 19.25 -16.54
CA ALA A 22 -9.57 17.80 -16.65
C ALA A 22 -10.95 17.25 -17.07
N ILE A 23 -12.03 17.68 -16.40
CA ILE A 23 -13.40 17.31 -16.76
C ILE A 23 -13.73 17.78 -18.17
N SER A 24 -13.33 18.99 -18.57
CA SER A 24 -13.53 19.51 -19.93
C SER A 24 -12.86 18.60 -20.98
N LYS A 25 -11.57 18.27 -20.80
CA LYS A 25 -10.80 17.44 -21.75
C LYS A 25 -11.29 16.00 -21.83
N PHE A 26 -11.68 15.40 -20.71
CA PHE A 26 -12.36 14.09 -20.76
C PHE A 26 -13.75 14.18 -21.39
N SER A 27 -14.46 15.30 -21.26
CA SER A 27 -15.77 15.51 -21.91
C SER A 27 -15.64 15.73 -23.42
N GLU A 28 -14.59 16.41 -23.89
CA GLU A 28 -14.24 16.46 -25.31
C GLU A 28 -13.93 15.06 -25.85
N ALA A 29 -13.10 14.27 -25.16
CA ALA A 29 -12.81 12.88 -25.54
C ALA A 29 -14.07 11.99 -25.64
N LEU A 30 -15.11 12.30 -24.85
CA LEU A 30 -16.40 11.61 -24.83
C LEU A 30 -17.43 12.15 -25.84
N LYS A 31 -17.18 13.30 -26.48
CA LYS A 31 -17.91 13.71 -27.69
C LYS A 31 -17.44 12.90 -28.89
N GLU A 32 -16.12 12.75 -29.04
CA GLU A 32 -15.49 11.96 -30.10
C GLU A 32 -15.82 10.46 -29.99
N ASN A 33 -15.89 9.92 -28.77
CA ASN A 33 -16.36 8.55 -28.53
C ASN A 33 -17.07 8.44 -27.16
N PRO A 34 -18.42 8.40 -27.13
CA PRO A 34 -19.21 8.27 -25.90
C PRO A 34 -18.93 7.01 -25.06
N GLN A 35 -18.28 6.00 -25.64
CA GLN A 35 -17.91 4.73 -24.99
C GLN A 35 -16.40 4.61 -24.73
N ALA A 36 -15.65 5.73 -24.75
CA ALA A 36 -14.24 5.75 -24.39
C ALA A 36 -14.04 5.42 -22.89
N PHE A 37 -14.00 4.12 -22.58
CA PHE A 37 -13.89 3.55 -21.23
C PHE A 37 -12.88 4.29 -20.34
N THR A 38 -11.67 4.52 -20.85
CA THR A 38 -10.59 5.21 -20.15
C THR A 38 -10.95 6.66 -19.78
N ALA A 39 -11.68 7.38 -20.65
CA ALA A 39 -12.13 8.75 -20.38
C ALA A 39 -13.28 8.76 -19.36
N LEU A 40 -14.25 7.84 -19.44
CA LEU A 40 -15.31 7.67 -18.44
C LEU A 40 -14.72 7.41 -17.04
N ILE A 41 -13.80 6.44 -16.94
CA ILE A 41 -13.15 6.06 -15.68
C ILE A 41 -12.28 7.19 -15.11
N LYS A 42 -11.61 7.99 -15.94
CA LYS A 42 -10.81 9.14 -15.48
C LYS A 42 -11.69 10.32 -15.09
N ARG A 43 -12.74 10.65 -15.85
CA ARG A 43 -13.68 11.72 -15.49
C ARG A 43 -14.42 11.40 -14.18
N ALA A 44 -14.85 10.15 -13.99
CA ALA A 44 -15.43 9.69 -12.72
C ALA A 44 -14.47 9.85 -11.52
N GLN A 45 -13.17 9.60 -11.70
CA GLN A 45 -12.18 9.85 -10.64
C GLN A 45 -12.09 11.34 -10.29
N VAL A 46 -12.12 12.24 -11.27
CA VAL A 46 -12.10 13.69 -11.03
C VAL A 46 -13.38 14.16 -10.35
N TYR A 47 -14.56 13.70 -10.79
CA TYR A 47 -15.83 13.95 -10.09
C TYR A 47 -15.79 13.46 -8.63
N THR A 48 -15.18 12.31 -8.37
CA THR A 48 -14.97 11.79 -6.99
C THR A 48 -14.10 12.72 -6.14
N LYS A 49 -13.09 13.41 -6.73
CA LYS A 49 -12.28 14.42 -6.03
C LYS A 49 -13.04 15.71 -5.75
N LEU A 50 -13.96 16.10 -6.62
CA LEU A 50 -14.88 17.22 -6.43
C LEU A 50 -16.09 16.89 -5.53
N SER A 51 -16.16 15.67 -4.97
CA SER A 51 -17.31 15.15 -4.22
C SER A 51 -18.63 15.03 -5.00
N ASP A 52 -18.61 15.15 -6.34
CA ASP A 52 -19.74 14.83 -7.20
C ASP A 52 -19.84 13.31 -7.41
N TYR A 53 -20.35 12.64 -6.38
CA TYR A 53 -20.47 11.19 -6.35
C TYR A 53 -21.50 10.65 -7.34
N ASP A 54 -22.47 11.47 -7.76
CA ASP A 54 -23.60 10.99 -8.55
C ASP A 54 -23.32 11.14 -10.07
N SER A 55 -22.60 12.18 -10.51
CA SER A 55 -21.96 12.18 -11.84
C SER A 55 -20.88 11.10 -11.96
N ALA A 56 -20.09 10.87 -10.90
CA ALA A 56 -19.11 9.78 -10.87
C ALA A 56 -19.77 8.40 -11.05
N LYS A 57 -20.89 8.14 -10.36
CA LYS A 57 -21.70 6.92 -10.54
C LYS A 57 -22.28 6.82 -11.95
N ALA A 58 -22.79 7.92 -12.52
CA ALA A 58 -23.35 7.92 -13.87
C ALA A 58 -22.30 7.55 -14.94
N ASP A 59 -21.08 8.05 -14.84
CA ASP A 59 -20.01 7.69 -15.78
C ASP A 59 -19.44 6.29 -15.56
N ILE A 60 -19.37 5.80 -14.31
CA ILE A 60 -19.01 4.40 -14.04
C ILE A 60 -20.07 3.43 -14.59
N SER A 61 -21.37 3.78 -14.54
CA SER A 61 -22.43 3.00 -15.16
C SER A 61 -22.31 2.91 -16.69
N LYS A 62 -21.88 4.00 -17.36
CA LYS A 62 -21.53 3.97 -18.80
C LYS A 62 -20.25 3.16 -19.05
N ALA A 63 -19.29 3.19 -18.13
CA ALA A 63 -18.07 2.40 -18.24
C ALA A 63 -18.35 0.90 -18.09
N PHE A 64 -19.34 0.50 -17.28
CA PHE A 64 -19.85 -0.88 -17.22
C PHE A 64 -20.43 -1.35 -18.56
N THR A 65 -21.32 -0.56 -19.19
CA THR A 65 -21.92 -0.97 -20.48
C THR A 65 -20.88 -1.00 -21.61
N ALA A 66 -19.92 -0.08 -21.61
CA ALA A 66 -18.76 -0.13 -22.51
C ALA A 66 -17.86 -1.35 -22.26
N ALA A 67 -17.59 -1.70 -20.99
CA ALA A 67 -16.82 -2.91 -20.63
C ALA A 67 -17.54 -4.20 -21.06
N GLU A 68 -18.87 -4.22 -20.98
CA GLU A 68 -19.71 -5.35 -21.40
C GLU A 68 -19.68 -5.56 -22.90
N GLN A 69 -19.87 -4.51 -23.70
CA GLN A 69 -19.80 -4.60 -25.16
C GLN A 69 -18.39 -4.96 -25.67
N ARG A 70 -17.34 -4.67 -24.89
CA ARG A 70 -15.95 -5.10 -25.16
C ARG A 70 -15.63 -6.52 -24.65
N GLY A 71 -16.52 -7.17 -23.91
CA GLY A 71 -16.30 -8.50 -23.32
C GLY A 71 -15.19 -8.58 -22.26
N LYS A 72 -14.61 -7.46 -21.81
CA LYS A 72 -13.41 -7.45 -20.97
C LYS A 72 -13.75 -7.51 -19.48
N MET A 73 -13.46 -8.65 -18.85
CA MET A 73 -13.66 -8.83 -17.40
C MET A 73 -12.78 -7.87 -16.56
N SER A 74 -11.56 -7.57 -17.02
CA SER A 74 -10.66 -6.54 -16.44
C SER A 74 -11.33 -5.17 -16.30
N ASP A 75 -12.10 -4.79 -17.31
CA ASP A 75 -12.73 -3.50 -17.43
C ASP A 75 -13.92 -3.44 -16.46
N LYS A 76 -14.72 -4.52 -16.37
CA LYS A 76 -15.75 -4.67 -15.31
C LYS A 76 -15.16 -4.62 -13.90
N ALA A 77 -14.04 -5.31 -13.67
CA ALA A 77 -13.36 -5.35 -12.38
C ALA A 77 -12.91 -3.95 -11.95
N THR A 78 -12.37 -3.17 -12.89
CA THR A 78 -12.03 -1.76 -12.70
C THR A 78 -13.27 -0.92 -12.36
N CYS A 79 -14.39 -1.10 -13.07
CA CYS A 79 -15.63 -0.38 -12.75
C CYS A 79 -16.14 -0.67 -11.32
N TYR A 80 -16.13 -1.94 -10.89
CA TYR A 80 -16.50 -2.30 -9.51
C TYR A 80 -15.55 -1.69 -8.47
N PHE A 81 -14.24 -1.67 -8.73
CA PHE A 81 -13.26 -1.03 -7.85
C PHE A 81 -13.54 0.47 -7.71
N ARG A 82 -13.71 1.18 -8.84
CA ARG A 82 -13.97 2.62 -8.84
C ARG A 82 -15.33 2.97 -8.22
N LEU A 83 -16.37 2.14 -8.42
CA LEU A 83 -17.66 2.29 -7.72
C LEU A 83 -17.52 2.10 -6.21
N GLY A 84 -16.71 1.13 -5.78
CA GLY A 84 -16.37 0.91 -4.37
C GLY A 84 -15.69 2.12 -3.71
N LEU A 85 -14.79 2.80 -4.44
CA LEU A 85 -14.16 4.05 -3.98
C LEU A 85 -15.15 5.22 -3.89
N VAL A 86 -16.08 5.36 -4.86
CA VAL A 86 -17.12 6.39 -4.82
C VAL A 86 -18.06 6.21 -3.63
N CYS A 87 -18.52 4.98 -3.37
CA CYS A 87 -19.33 4.69 -2.19
C CYS A 87 -18.56 4.94 -0.88
N TYR A 88 -17.27 4.57 -0.81
CA TYR A 88 -16.43 4.90 0.35
C TYR A 88 -16.36 6.41 0.61
N ALA A 89 -16.17 7.22 -0.44
CA ALA A 89 -16.11 8.67 -0.33
C ALA A 89 -17.47 9.29 0.09
N LYS A 90 -18.59 8.74 -0.38
CA LYS A 90 -19.96 9.06 0.08
C LYS A 90 -20.27 8.51 1.50
N LYS A 91 -19.28 7.91 2.20
CA LYS A 91 -19.36 7.26 3.53
C LYS A 91 -20.30 6.05 3.59
N ASP A 92 -20.67 5.51 2.44
CA ASP A 92 -21.43 4.27 2.28
C ASP A 92 -20.46 3.07 2.28
N PHE A 93 -20.02 2.71 3.49
CA PHE A 93 -19.02 1.65 3.68
C PHE A 93 -19.56 0.25 3.34
N GLU A 94 -20.87 0.02 3.46
CA GLU A 94 -21.51 -1.26 3.13
C GLU A 94 -21.58 -1.49 1.62
N ALA A 95 -22.07 -0.51 0.84
CA ALA A 95 -22.04 -0.61 -0.62
C ALA A 95 -20.60 -0.52 -1.16
N SER A 96 -19.69 0.18 -0.47
CA SER A 96 -18.26 0.15 -0.79
C SER A 96 -17.72 -1.28 -0.72
N LEU A 97 -17.90 -1.96 0.41
CA LEU A 97 -17.45 -3.35 0.61
C LEU A 97 -18.02 -4.32 -0.41
N LEU A 98 -19.33 -4.22 -0.69
CA LEU A 98 -19.99 -5.08 -1.66
C LEU A 98 -19.40 -4.91 -3.07
N ASN A 99 -19.07 -3.69 -3.49
CA ASN A 99 -18.47 -3.44 -4.80
C ASN A 99 -16.97 -3.77 -4.85
N LEU A 100 -16.20 -3.50 -3.79
CA LEU A 100 -14.80 -3.89 -3.71
C LEU A 100 -14.62 -5.42 -3.69
N ARG A 101 -15.52 -6.17 -3.02
CA ARG A 101 -15.51 -7.64 -3.08
C ARG A 101 -15.81 -8.15 -4.49
N LYS A 102 -16.82 -7.60 -5.19
CA LYS A 102 -17.07 -7.89 -6.61
C LYS A 102 -15.86 -7.61 -7.51
N ALA A 103 -15.11 -6.54 -7.26
CA ALA A 103 -13.87 -6.28 -7.98
C ALA A 103 -12.81 -7.38 -7.78
N ARG A 104 -12.72 -7.98 -6.59
CA ARG A 104 -11.87 -9.15 -6.34
C ARG A 104 -12.37 -10.38 -7.10
N ASP A 105 -13.68 -10.61 -7.10
CA ASP A 105 -14.31 -11.76 -7.80
C ASP A 105 -14.04 -11.72 -9.32
N PHE A 106 -14.08 -10.51 -9.93
CA PHE A 106 -13.69 -10.27 -11.32
C PHE A 106 -12.16 -10.15 -11.56
N LYS A 107 -11.33 -10.54 -10.59
CA LYS A 107 -9.85 -10.53 -10.65
C LYS A 107 -9.25 -9.16 -11.03
N CYS A 108 -9.69 -8.09 -10.37
CA CYS A 108 -9.10 -6.76 -10.54
C CYS A 108 -7.60 -6.76 -10.19
N THR A 109 -6.78 -6.13 -11.03
CA THR A 109 -5.31 -6.06 -10.90
C THR A 109 -4.80 -4.87 -10.07
N GLU A 110 -5.72 -4.06 -9.51
CA GLU A 110 -5.40 -2.88 -8.71
C GLU A 110 -4.82 -3.30 -7.34
N ALA A 111 -3.50 -3.20 -7.16
CA ALA A 111 -2.80 -3.64 -5.94
C ALA A 111 -3.32 -3.01 -4.63
N ALA A 112 -3.99 -1.85 -4.71
CA ALA A 112 -4.62 -1.20 -3.56
C ALA A 112 -5.95 -1.86 -3.12
N LEU A 113 -6.52 -2.80 -3.89
CA LEU A 113 -7.85 -3.38 -3.66
C LEU A 113 -8.02 -3.95 -2.24
N ASP A 114 -7.10 -4.79 -1.80
CA ASP A 114 -7.19 -5.44 -0.49
C ASP A 114 -6.99 -4.44 0.66
N ILE A 115 -6.21 -3.38 0.45
CA ILE A 115 -6.07 -2.26 1.38
C ILE A 115 -7.40 -1.51 1.52
N TRP A 116 -8.08 -1.24 0.40
CA TRP A 116 -9.40 -0.59 0.40
C TRP A 116 -10.48 -1.47 1.02
N ILE A 117 -10.48 -2.78 0.77
CA ILE A 117 -11.38 -3.74 1.45
C ILE A 117 -11.13 -3.70 2.96
N ALA A 118 -9.89 -3.88 3.42
CA ALA A 118 -9.56 -3.86 4.84
C ALA A 118 -9.88 -2.52 5.52
N LYS A 119 -9.73 -1.40 4.79
CA LYS A 119 -10.11 -0.06 5.26
C LYS A 119 -11.63 0.07 5.41
N ALA A 120 -12.39 -0.27 4.38
CA ALA A 120 -13.84 -0.23 4.41
C ALA A 120 -14.44 -1.22 5.44
N GLU A 121 -13.81 -2.37 5.70
CA GLU A 121 -14.23 -3.30 6.76
C GLU A 121 -14.02 -2.71 8.16
N ARG A 122 -12.91 -1.98 8.37
CA ARG A 122 -12.67 -1.25 9.63
C ARG A 122 -13.69 -0.13 9.83
N ASP A 123 -13.93 0.66 8.79
CA ASP A 123 -14.79 1.85 8.88
C ASP A 123 -16.28 1.48 8.96
N ALA A 124 -16.72 0.42 8.29
CA ALA A 124 -18.05 -0.18 8.49
C ALA A 124 -18.23 -0.68 9.93
N LYS A 125 -17.25 -1.44 10.47
CA LYS A 125 -17.30 -1.90 11.88
C LYS A 125 -17.29 -0.75 12.88
N LYS A 126 -16.55 0.33 12.61
CA LYS A 126 -16.57 1.56 13.43
C LYS A 126 -17.93 2.27 13.36
N SER A 127 -18.51 2.37 12.16
CA SER A 127 -19.85 2.96 11.95
C SER A 127 -20.97 2.15 12.61
N ALA A 128 -20.84 0.81 12.65
CA ALA A 128 -21.75 -0.07 13.38
C ALA A 128 -21.56 0.03 14.90
N GLY A 129 -20.32 -0.04 15.40
CA GLY A 129 -20.03 0.10 16.84
C GLY A 129 -20.52 1.43 17.42
N SER A 130 -20.38 2.53 16.66
CA SER A 130 -20.89 3.85 17.05
C SER A 130 -22.42 3.98 17.08
N LYS A 131 -23.18 2.95 16.68
CA LYS A 131 -24.65 2.91 16.78
C LYS A 131 -25.13 2.11 18.00
N ASN A 132 -24.25 1.44 18.75
CA ASN A 132 -24.62 0.46 19.78
C ASN A 132 -24.72 1.03 21.21
N GLU A 133 -24.52 2.33 21.42
CA GLU A 133 -24.82 3.06 22.68
C GLU A 133 -26.00 4.04 22.51
N GLY A 134 -26.84 3.84 21.48
CA GLY A 134 -27.90 4.78 21.10
C GLY A 134 -29.27 4.13 20.86
N ASP A 135 -30.05 4.05 21.94
CA ASP A 135 -31.48 3.72 22.04
C ASP A 135 -31.96 2.30 21.66
N LEU A 136 -32.94 1.84 22.44
CA LEU A 136 -33.63 0.56 22.33
C LEU A 136 -35.14 0.79 22.53
N THR A 137 -35.77 1.57 21.65
CA THR A 137 -37.24 1.65 21.56
C THR A 137 -37.78 0.99 20.29
N SER A 138 -38.99 0.44 20.39
CA SER A 138 -39.62 -0.38 19.35
C SER A 138 -41.02 0.15 19.06
N GLU A 139 -41.24 0.68 17.86
CA GLU A 139 -42.59 0.74 17.29
C GLU A 139 -42.75 -0.23 16.13
N LYS A 140 -43.94 -0.83 16.09
CA LYS A 140 -44.21 -2.07 15.36
C LYS A 140 -45.70 -2.12 15.01
N GLU A 141 -46.08 -1.45 13.93
CA GLU A 141 -47.38 -1.68 13.31
C GLU A 141 -47.29 -2.43 11.98
N LYS A 142 -48.33 -3.24 11.76
CA LYS A 142 -48.60 -4.04 10.57
C LYS A 142 -50.04 -3.79 10.19
N HIS A 143 -50.37 -3.91 8.90
CA HIS A 143 -51.56 -4.60 8.37
C HIS A 143 -51.65 -4.40 6.84
N LYS A 144 -52.28 -5.24 6.01
CA LYS A 144 -52.78 -6.63 6.14
C LYS A 144 -53.10 -7.13 4.72
N LYS A 145 -52.31 -8.04 4.13
CA LYS A 145 -52.56 -9.49 3.97
C LYS A 145 -53.90 -9.87 3.28
N ILE A 146 -53.80 -10.40 2.04
CA ILE A 146 -54.74 -11.32 1.34
C ILE A 146 -54.06 -11.77 0.02
N SER A 147 -54.19 -12.98 -0.54
CA SER A 147 -54.36 -14.34 0.02
C SER A 147 -54.04 -15.39 -1.08
N ASN A 148 -53.41 -16.52 -0.74
CA ASN A 148 -53.25 -17.69 -1.62
C ASN A 148 -54.47 -18.66 -1.47
N PRO A 149 -54.67 -19.66 -2.35
CA PRO A 149 -54.30 -21.05 -1.96
C PRO A 149 -53.95 -22.05 -3.09
N GLU A 150 -53.06 -23.03 -2.80
CA GLU A 150 -53.08 -24.46 -3.24
C GLU A 150 -53.01 -24.79 -4.77
N LYS A 151 -52.62 -25.96 -5.33
CA LYS A 151 -52.02 -27.28 -4.96
C LYS A 151 -51.66 -28.05 -6.27
N ASP A 152 -51.02 -29.23 -6.40
CA ASP A 152 -50.09 -30.15 -5.68
C ASP A 152 -49.47 -31.08 -6.81
N GLU A 153 -48.82 -32.25 -6.74
CA GLU A 153 -48.26 -33.20 -5.73
C GLU A 153 -47.14 -34.07 -6.40
N ARG A 154 -46.34 -34.80 -5.61
CA ARG A 154 -45.76 -36.18 -5.84
C ARG A 154 -44.73 -36.62 -6.94
N VAL A 155 -43.49 -36.88 -6.45
CA VAL A 155 -42.56 -38.06 -6.63
C VAL A 155 -41.81 -38.33 -8.00
N PRO A 156 -40.91 -39.36 -8.19
CA PRO A 156 -39.49 -39.07 -8.51
C PRO A 156 -38.82 -39.92 -9.64
N THR A 157 -37.48 -39.79 -9.82
CA THR A 157 -36.60 -40.87 -10.32
C THR A 157 -35.15 -40.77 -9.76
N GLN A 158 -34.38 -41.86 -9.85
CA GLN A 158 -32.97 -42.00 -9.40
C GLN A 158 -32.02 -42.44 -10.54
N ASN A 159 -30.72 -42.58 -10.20
CA ASN A 159 -29.58 -43.22 -10.89
C ASN A 159 -28.67 -42.26 -11.69
N ALA A 160 -27.35 -42.14 -11.46
CA ALA A 160 -26.24 -43.10 -11.22
C ALA A 160 -25.54 -43.53 -12.54
N ALA A 161 -24.21 -43.72 -12.65
CA ALA A 161 -23.06 -43.43 -11.78
C ALA A 161 -21.73 -43.53 -12.61
N SER A 162 -20.57 -43.56 -11.93
CA SER A 162 -19.20 -43.78 -12.48
C SER A 162 -18.54 -42.56 -13.16
N SER A 163 -17.22 -42.33 -13.08
CA SER A 163 -16.13 -42.95 -12.27
C SER A 163 -14.94 -41.97 -12.24
N SER A 164 -14.44 -41.53 -11.08
CA SER A 164 -13.36 -42.18 -10.30
C SER A 164 -11.96 -42.10 -10.92
N ILE A 165 -11.37 -40.89 -10.84
CA ILE A 165 -9.93 -40.50 -10.94
C ILE A 165 -9.92 -39.07 -10.37
N ASP A 166 -9.16 -38.67 -9.33
CA ASP A 166 -8.33 -39.44 -8.40
C ASP A 166 -8.75 -39.20 -6.93
N THR A 167 -8.39 -40.15 -6.06
CA THR A 167 -8.37 -39.95 -4.61
C THR A 167 -6.99 -40.36 -4.12
N ILE A 168 -6.46 -39.69 -3.09
CA ILE A 168 -5.02 -39.52 -2.80
C ILE A 168 -4.46 -38.42 -3.74
N ASN A 169 -3.90 -37.30 -3.26
CA ASN A 169 -3.36 -37.04 -1.93
C ASN A 169 -4.17 -36.00 -1.11
N LYS A 170 -4.32 -36.25 0.19
CA LYS A 170 -4.70 -35.23 1.18
C LYS A 170 -3.45 -34.76 1.92
N GLN A 171 -2.96 -33.57 1.59
CA GLN A 171 -2.27 -32.73 2.55
C GLN A 171 -3.05 -31.42 2.69
N ALA A 172 -3.03 -30.83 3.89
CA ALA A 172 -4.01 -29.81 4.26
C ALA A 172 -3.68 -28.44 3.63
N PRO A 173 -4.68 -27.63 3.25
CA PRO A 173 -4.44 -26.22 2.93
C PRO A 173 -3.99 -25.49 4.21
N ILE A 174 -2.69 -25.23 4.31
CA ILE A 174 -2.04 -24.66 5.49
C ILE A 174 -2.72 -23.33 5.88
N LYS A 175 -3.24 -23.27 7.11
CA LYS A 175 -3.87 -22.04 7.66
C LYS A 175 -2.86 -21.07 8.29
N ALA A 176 -1.61 -21.50 8.50
CA ALA A 176 -0.51 -20.61 8.81
C ALA A 176 -0.16 -19.74 7.59
N LYS A 177 -0.47 -18.44 7.66
CA LYS A 177 0.02 -17.44 6.70
C LYS A 177 1.52 -17.21 6.91
N ILE A 178 2.34 -18.11 6.40
CA ILE A 178 3.77 -17.86 6.18
C ILE A 178 3.85 -16.68 5.20
N ARG A 179 4.47 -15.59 5.65
CA ARG A 179 4.70 -14.37 4.85
C ARG A 179 6.12 -14.39 4.35
N ASP A 180 6.32 -14.05 3.09
CA ASP A 180 7.60 -13.66 2.54
C ASP A 180 7.73 -12.13 2.44
N GLU A 181 8.95 -11.63 2.45
CA GLU A 181 9.30 -10.24 2.20
C GLU A 181 10.71 -10.17 1.61
N TRP A 182 10.90 -9.47 0.50
CA TRP A 182 12.20 -9.36 -0.15
C TRP A 182 12.66 -7.91 -0.25
N TYR A 183 13.96 -7.72 -0.11
CA TYR A 183 14.65 -6.45 -0.35
C TYR A 183 15.92 -6.70 -1.16
N GLN A 184 16.62 -5.63 -1.58
CA GLN A 184 17.80 -5.75 -2.42
C GLN A 184 18.80 -4.61 -2.21
N SER A 185 20.08 -4.94 -2.36
CA SER A 185 21.19 -4.01 -2.49
C SER A 185 21.57 -3.88 -3.97
N LYS A 186 22.69 -3.20 -4.29
CA LYS A 186 23.21 -3.10 -5.67
C LYS A 186 23.59 -4.47 -6.25
N ASP A 187 24.07 -5.35 -5.38
CA ASP A 187 24.81 -6.58 -5.65
C ASP A 187 24.17 -7.85 -5.05
N SER A 188 23.14 -7.72 -4.22
CA SER A 188 22.39 -8.83 -3.62
C SER A 188 20.88 -8.62 -3.63
N VAL A 189 20.14 -9.72 -3.45
CA VAL A 189 18.71 -9.77 -3.13
C VAL A 189 18.56 -10.61 -1.87
N THR A 190 17.81 -10.15 -0.88
CA THR A 190 17.55 -10.92 0.35
C THR A 190 16.06 -11.19 0.48
N ILE A 191 15.71 -12.48 0.52
CA ILE A 191 14.34 -12.97 0.70
C ILE A 191 14.20 -13.42 2.16
N THR A 192 13.18 -12.94 2.86
CA THR A 192 12.89 -13.26 4.27
C THR A 192 11.59 -14.05 4.35
N ILE A 193 11.65 -15.31 4.76
CA ILE A 193 10.49 -16.19 4.95
C ILE A 193 10.16 -16.24 6.44
N PHE A 194 9.02 -15.68 6.84
CA PHE A 194 8.57 -15.60 8.23
C PHE A 194 7.88 -16.90 8.68
N ALA A 195 8.66 -17.97 8.82
CA ALA A 195 8.27 -19.20 9.49
C ALA A 195 8.82 -19.23 10.94
N LYS A 196 8.09 -19.88 11.85
CA LYS A 196 8.52 -20.12 13.24
C LYS A 196 9.13 -21.52 13.35
N ASP A 197 10.10 -21.66 14.26
CA ASP A 197 10.59 -22.95 14.74
C ASP A 197 11.06 -23.91 13.62
N VAL A 198 11.66 -23.33 12.57
CA VAL A 198 12.24 -24.06 11.43
C VAL A 198 13.46 -24.88 11.91
N PRO A 199 13.48 -26.21 11.75
CA PRO A 199 14.60 -27.03 12.21
C PRO A 199 15.78 -26.89 11.23
N LYS A 200 16.94 -26.43 11.72
CA LYS A 200 18.09 -26.06 10.87
C LYS A 200 18.60 -27.21 10.01
N ASP A 201 18.56 -28.42 10.56
CA ASP A 201 19.16 -29.63 10.00
C ASP A 201 18.27 -30.31 8.94
N SER A 202 17.05 -29.80 8.74
CA SER A 202 16.06 -30.31 7.77
C SER A 202 15.60 -29.25 6.77
N VAL A 203 16.35 -28.15 6.61
CA VAL A 203 16.12 -27.17 5.53
C VAL A 203 16.93 -27.57 4.31
N GLN A 204 16.25 -27.78 3.18
CA GLN A 204 16.87 -27.93 1.87
C GLN A 204 16.75 -26.60 1.13
N VAL A 205 17.88 -26.12 0.57
CA VAL A 205 17.93 -24.93 -0.30
C VAL A 205 18.76 -25.27 -1.53
N GLU A 206 18.15 -25.15 -2.71
CA GLU A 206 18.82 -25.32 -4.00
C GLU A 206 18.89 -23.97 -4.73
N PHE A 207 20.12 -23.55 -5.04
CA PHE A 207 20.40 -22.31 -5.78
C PHE A 207 20.70 -22.63 -7.25
N GLY A 208 19.74 -22.41 -8.15
CA GLY A 208 19.97 -22.46 -9.59
C GLY A 208 20.48 -21.13 -10.15
N THR A 209 21.00 -21.12 -11.38
CA THR A 209 21.50 -19.90 -12.04
C THR A 209 20.46 -18.78 -12.11
N ARG A 210 19.18 -19.15 -12.22
CA ARG A 210 18.02 -18.23 -12.30
C ARG A 210 16.81 -18.74 -11.50
N SER A 211 17.04 -19.67 -10.57
CA SER A 211 15.98 -20.28 -9.76
C SER A 211 16.41 -20.46 -8.30
N LEU A 212 15.42 -20.58 -7.42
CA LEU A 212 15.60 -20.87 -6.00
C LEU A 212 14.51 -21.85 -5.57
N ALA A 213 14.89 -23.03 -5.09
CA ALA A 213 13.98 -23.96 -4.43
C ALA A 213 14.33 -24.06 -2.94
N VAL A 214 13.32 -24.04 -2.09
CA VAL A 214 13.44 -24.10 -0.63
C VAL A 214 12.39 -25.07 -0.12
N ALA A 215 12.78 -26.07 0.66
CA ALA A 215 11.87 -27.01 1.30
C ALA A 215 12.25 -27.20 2.78
N PHE A 216 11.26 -27.18 3.68
CA PHE A 216 11.45 -27.53 5.09
C PHE A 216 10.16 -28.04 5.76
N PRO A 217 10.26 -28.98 6.71
CA PRO A 217 9.12 -29.40 7.52
C PRO A 217 8.68 -28.29 8.48
N THR A 218 7.37 -28.02 8.52
CA THR A 218 6.75 -27.07 9.46
C THR A 218 6.16 -27.84 10.66
N SER A 219 6.10 -27.18 11.83
CA SER A 219 5.59 -27.75 13.09
C SER A 219 4.14 -28.25 13.07
N GLU A 220 3.36 -27.94 12.04
CA GLU A 220 2.01 -28.48 11.77
C GLU A 220 2.02 -29.78 10.93
N ALA A 221 3.14 -30.54 10.96
CA ALA A 221 3.34 -31.82 10.27
C ALA A 221 3.09 -31.79 8.75
N SER A 222 3.32 -30.64 8.12
CA SER A 222 3.28 -30.44 6.67
C SER A 222 4.61 -29.87 6.20
N GLU A 223 5.06 -30.28 5.02
CA GLU A 223 6.24 -29.70 4.38
C GLU A 223 5.87 -28.38 3.69
N TYR A 224 6.71 -27.36 3.86
CA TYR A 224 6.56 -26.08 3.17
C TYR A 224 7.61 -25.99 2.07
N SER A 225 7.15 -25.86 0.83
CA SER A 225 7.97 -25.60 -0.35
C SER A 225 7.76 -24.18 -0.88
N TYR A 226 8.85 -23.54 -1.29
CA TYR A 226 8.88 -22.22 -1.92
C TYR A 226 9.85 -22.28 -3.10
N THR A 227 9.31 -22.18 -4.31
CA THR A 227 10.02 -22.39 -5.58
C THR A 227 9.85 -21.18 -6.49
N LEU A 228 10.97 -20.57 -6.87
CA LEU A 228 11.03 -19.45 -7.82
C LEU A 228 11.81 -19.92 -9.05
N ASP A 229 11.11 -20.24 -10.15
CA ASP A 229 11.74 -20.81 -11.36
C ASP A 229 12.15 -19.75 -12.40
N SER A 230 11.92 -18.46 -12.13
CA SER A 230 12.13 -17.37 -13.09
C SER A 230 12.55 -16.08 -12.40
N LEU A 231 13.66 -16.11 -11.64
CA LEU A 231 14.24 -14.93 -11.00
C LEU A 231 14.54 -13.83 -12.04
N TYR A 232 14.34 -12.56 -11.65
CA TYR A 232 14.45 -11.40 -12.54
C TYR A 232 15.83 -11.27 -13.23
N SER A 233 16.90 -11.79 -12.62
CA SER A 233 18.22 -11.88 -13.24
C SER A 233 19.00 -13.08 -12.74
N GLU A 234 20.11 -13.39 -13.41
CA GLU A 234 21.01 -14.45 -12.99
C GLU A 234 21.66 -14.14 -11.62
N ILE A 235 21.75 -15.17 -10.80
CA ILE A 235 22.44 -15.15 -9.51
C ILE A 235 23.76 -15.93 -9.59
N VAL A 236 24.57 -15.84 -8.54
CA VAL A 236 25.78 -16.64 -8.34
C VAL A 236 25.52 -17.62 -7.19
N PRO A 237 25.18 -18.89 -7.48
CA PRO A 237 24.90 -19.90 -6.45
C PRO A 237 26.00 -20.01 -5.39
N GLU A 238 27.26 -20.09 -5.82
CA GLU A 238 28.46 -20.21 -4.96
C GLU A 238 28.65 -19.06 -3.96
N ARG A 239 28.00 -17.91 -4.19
CA ARG A 239 28.06 -16.72 -3.32
C ARG A 239 26.72 -16.39 -2.68
N SER A 240 25.73 -17.25 -2.86
CA SER A 240 24.41 -17.15 -2.24
C SER A 240 24.39 -18.00 -0.96
N SER A 241 23.68 -17.54 0.07
CA SER A 241 23.70 -18.17 1.39
C SER A 241 22.36 -18.01 2.11
N TYR A 242 22.10 -18.85 3.11
CA TYR A 242 20.89 -18.78 3.92
C TYR A 242 21.20 -18.84 5.42
N VAL A 243 20.35 -18.20 6.22
CA VAL A 243 20.46 -18.11 7.68
C VAL A 243 19.11 -18.46 8.29
N VAL A 244 19.07 -19.59 9.02
CA VAL A 244 17.86 -20.07 9.70
C VAL A 244 17.81 -19.52 11.13
N GLY A 245 16.83 -18.64 11.39
CA GLY A 245 16.49 -18.14 12.72
C GLY A 245 15.18 -18.73 13.24
N SER A 246 14.88 -18.54 14.53
CA SER A 246 13.70 -19.14 15.20
C SER A 246 12.35 -18.51 14.81
N LYS A 247 12.34 -17.37 14.12
CA LYS A 247 11.14 -16.61 13.74
C LYS A 247 11.11 -16.16 12.27
N LYS A 248 12.19 -16.44 11.53
CA LYS A 248 12.37 -16.15 10.12
C LYS A 248 13.59 -16.90 9.59
N MET A 249 13.56 -17.23 8.32
CA MET A 249 14.74 -17.64 7.53
C MET A 249 15.07 -16.52 6.54
N GLU A 250 16.35 -16.17 6.40
CA GLU A 250 16.84 -15.16 5.46
C GLU A 250 17.72 -15.83 4.41
N ILE A 251 17.42 -15.57 3.13
CA ILE A 251 18.11 -16.16 1.99
C ILE A 251 18.72 -15.00 1.19
N SER A 252 20.04 -14.89 1.20
CA SER A 252 20.81 -13.86 0.52
C SER A 252 21.32 -14.40 -0.82
N LEU A 253 20.68 -13.98 -1.91
CA LEU A 253 21.07 -14.29 -3.29
C LEU A 253 22.09 -13.24 -3.77
N ARG A 254 23.23 -13.70 -4.29
CA ARG A 254 24.22 -12.81 -4.92
C ARG A 254 23.83 -12.58 -6.38
N LYS A 255 23.67 -11.33 -6.80
CA LYS A 255 23.42 -11.01 -8.22
C LYS A 255 24.69 -11.25 -9.04
N LYS A 256 24.55 -11.83 -10.25
CA LYS A 256 25.65 -11.95 -11.21
C LYS A 256 26.02 -10.59 -11.84
N ASN A 257 25.00 -9.78 -12.09
CA ASN A 257 25.12 -8.43 -12.64
C ASN A 257 24.66 -7.40 -11.60
N GLU A 258 25.46 -6.34 -11.39
CA GLU A 258 25.06 -5.23 -10.52
C GLU A 258 23.92 -4.42 -11.16
N GLY A 259 22.84 -4.23 -10.41
CA GLY A 259 21.65 -3.55 -10.95
C GLY A 259 20.43 -3.69 -10.04
N LYS A 260 19.44 -2.81 -10.24
CA LYS A 260 18.18 -2.85 -9.49
C LYS A 260 17.19 -3.77 -10.20
N TRP A 261 16.72 -4.81 -9.52
CA TRP A 261 15.67 -5.69 -10.02
C TRP A 261 14.32 -4.98 -9.93
N ALA A 262 13.48 -5.07 -10.97
CA ALA A 262 12.17 -4.43 -10.98
C ALA A 262 11.11 -5.22 -10.19
N ALA A 263 11.27 -6.55 -10.16
CA ALA A 263 10.48 -7.52 -9.39
C ALA A 263 11.41 -8.65 -8.91
N LEU A 264 10.91 -9.58 -8.11
CA LEU A 264 11.69 -10.77 -7.71
C LEU A 264 11.78 -11.79 -8.85
N GLU A 265 10.66 -11.99 -9.54
CA GLU A 265 10.50 -12.82 -10.73
C GLU A 265 10.34 -11.97 -12.00
N GLY A 266 10.67 -12.54 -13.16
CA GLY A 266 10.34 -12.00 -14.47
C GLY A 266 11.45 -12.11 -15.51
N ASP A 267 11.13 -11.77 -16.75
CA ASP A 267 12.09 -11.69 -17.86
C ASP A 267 12.17 -10.24 -18.35
N GLY A 268 13.22 -9.52 -17.94
CA GLY A 268 13.35 -8.09 -18.17
C GLY A 268 14.81 -7.64 -18.28
N PRO A 269 15.14 -6.75 -19.24
CA PRO A 269 16.51 -6.27 -19.42
C PRO A 269 16.95 -5.40 -18.23
N ILE A 270 18.17 -5.63 -17.76
CA ILE A 270 18.75 -4.95 -16.61
C ILE A 270 19.02 -3.48 -16.97
N SER A 271 18.42 -2.55 -16.22
CA SER A 271 18.75 -1.12 -16.34
C SER A 271 20.07 -0.82 -15.64
N ILE A 272 21.18 -0.97 -16.37
CA ILE A 272 22.53 -0.64 -15.91
C ILE A 272 22.70 0.89 -15.96
N VAL A 273 22.59 1.55 -14.81
CA VAL A 273 22.87 2.99 -14.67
C VAL A 273 24.31 3.23 -14.21
N PRO A 274 25.10 4.06 -14.92
CA PRO A 274 26.49 4.35 -14.55
C PRO A 274 26.58 5.30 -13.33
N PRO A 275 27.73 5.33 -12.63
CA PRO A 275 27.84 6.04 -11.35
C PRO A 275 28.32 7.50 -11.50
N SER A 276 27.41 8.48 -11.47
CA SER A 276 27.57 9.78 -10.76
C SER A 276 26.42 10.76 -11.05
N ALA A 277 25.74 11.22 -10.00
CA ALA A 277 25.12 12.55 -9.87
C ALA A 277 24.47 12.67 -8.48
N SER A 278 25.27 12.89 -7.43
CA SER A 278 24.79 13.01 -6.04
C SER A 278 24.15 14.37 -5.77
N GLY A 279 22.95 14.59 -6.30
CA GLY A 279 22.07 15.67 -5.83
C GLY A 279 21.43 15.31 -4.49
N PRO A 280 21.41 16.20 -3.48
CA PRO A 280 20.93 15.86 -2.14
C PRO A 280 19.41 15.65 -2.15
N LYS A 281 18.97 14.40 -1.92
CA LYS A 281 17.58 14.11 -1.54
C LYS A 281 17.50 13.75 -0.07
N THR A 282 16.56 14.38 0.60
CA THR A 282 16.29 14.36 2.05
C THR A 282 15.81 12.99 2.55
N GLY A 283 16.75 12.07 2.72
CA GLY A 283 16.55 10.86 3.53
C GLY A 283 16.90 11.15 4.99
N GLY A 284 15.92 11.10 5.90
CA GLY A 284 16.14 11.39 7.32
C GLY A 284 17.16 10.45 7.97
N LEU A 285 18.23 11.00 8.52
CA LEU A 285 19.28 10.24 9.20
C LEU A 285 18.77 9.69 10.55
N SER A 286 18.35 8.43 10.56
CA SER A 286 17.96 7.69 11.76
C SER A 286 19.18 7.36 12.64
N TYR A 287 19.72 8.37 13.34
CA TYR A 287 20.82 8.19 14.28
C TYR A 287 20.34 7.40 15.53
N PRO A 288 21.12 6.43 16.04
CA PRO A 288 20.67 5.55 17.12
C PRO A 288 20.72 6.24 18.50
N THR A 289 19.70 7.04 18.82
CA THR A 289 19.53 7.63 20.17
C THR A 289 18.75 6.70 21.10
N SER A 290 19.29 6.46 22.30
CA SER A 290 18.75 5.52 23.30
C SER A 290 17.56 6.06 24.11
N SER A 291 16.73 6.92 23.51
CA SER A 291 15.56 7.51 24.17
C SER A 291 14.40 6.53 24.26
N ARG A 292 13.80 6.40 25.45
CA ARG A 292 12.63 5.54 25.70
C ARG A 292 11.30 6.18 25.32
N LYS A 293 11.30 7.40 24.76
CA LYS A 293 10.10 8.16 24.36
C LYS A 293 10.10 8.36 22.83
N LYS A 294 9.29 7.58 22.12
CA LYS A 294 9.23 7.58 20.65
C LYS A 294 8.36 8.73 20.14
N VAL A 295 8.98 9.81 19.66
CA VAL A 295 8.30 10.89 18.91
C VAL A 295 8.14 10.44 17.46
N ASP A 296 6.94 10.60 16.89
CA ASP A 296 6.64 10.22 15.51
C ASP A 296 6.69 11.43 14.58
N TRP A 297 7.79 11.54 13.82
CA TRP A 297 8.03 12.63 12.87
C TRP A 297 7.35 12.41 11.52
N SER A 298 6.64 11.29 11.32
CA SER A 298 6.03 10.91 10.04
C SER A 298 4.77 11.73 9.68
N ASN A 299 4.29 12.57 10.60
CA ASN A 299 2.97 13.21 10.55
C ASN A 299 3.04 14.75 10.56
N PHE A 300 4.13 15.32 10.05
CA PHE A 300 4.27 16.77 9.88
C PHE A 300 3.83 17.20 8.46
N ASP A 301 2.64 17.78 8.35
CA ASP A 301 2.09 18.27 7.08
C ASP A 301 2.65 19.66 6.76
N VAL A 302 3.80 19.70 6.08
CA VAL A 302 4.42 20.95 5.64
C VAL A 302 3.64 21.50 4.46
N LYS A 303 2.79 22.50 4.73
CA LYS A 303 2.26 23.37 3.69
C LYS A 303 3.37 24.27 3.19
N GLU A 304 3.72 24.10 1.93
CA GLU A 304 4.55 25.04 1.16
C GLU A 304 3.70 26.28 0.86
N GLU A 305 3.80 27.27 1.75
CA GLU A 305 3.51 28.69 1.45
C GLU A 305 4.86 29.41 1.53
N ASP A 306 5.16 30.25 0.53
CA ASP A 306 6.47 30.90 0.38
C ASP A 306 6.74 31.97 1.47
N ASP A 307 8.01 32.35 1.61
CA ASP A 307 8.52 33.47 2.41
C ASP A 307 8.22 33.48 3.93
N GLU A 308 8.89 32.61 4.70
CA GLU A 308 9.81 33.05 5.77
C GLU A 308 10.63 31.90 6.39
N SER A 309 11.96 31.96 6.28
CA SER A 309 12.87 30.92 6.79
C SER A 309 13.02 30.89 8.33
N GLY A 310 12.44 31.84 9.05
CA GLY A 310 12.38 31.85 10.52
C GLY A 310 11.21 31.04 11.10
N ASP A 311 10.12 30.85 10.35
CA ASP A 311 8.84 30.37 10.89
C ASP A 311 8.85 28.87 11.25
N PHE A 312 9.83 28.10 10.77
CA PHE A 312 10.07 26.72 11.22
C PHE A 312 10.28 26.63 12.74
N PHE A 313 11.12 27.52 13.29
CA PHE A 313 11.37 27.54 14.74
C PHE A 313 10.19 28.12 15.51
N ALA A 314 9.51 29.15 14.98
CA ALA A 314 8.31 29.72 15.62
C ALA A 314 7.19 28.67 15.77
N LYS A 315 6.95 27.87 14.73
CA LYS A 315 6.03 26.71 14.76
C LYS A 315 6.50 25.65 15.76
N LEU A 316 7.78 25.27 15.75
CA LEU A 316 8.33 24.26 16.69
C LEU A 316 8.26 24.70 18.16
N TYR A 317 8.46 25.99 18.46
CA TYR A 317 8.34 26.56 19.81
C TYR A 317 6.90 26.77 20.28
N LYS A 318 5.89 26.64 19.41
CA LYS A 318 4.50 26.94 19.76
C LYS A 318 3.90 25.87 20.68
N ASP A 319 3.90 24.63 20.22
CA ASP A 319 3.09 23.54 20.79
C ASP A 319 3.86 22.54 21.70
N VAL A 320 5.16 22.76 21.92
CA VAL A 320 5.98 21.96 22.86
C VAL A 320 5.84 22.42 24.31
N ASP A 321 6.18 21.55 25.28
CA ASP A 321 6.18 21.86 26.71
C ASP A 321 7.31 22.84 27.13
N GLU A 322 7.11 23.54 28.25
CA GLU A 322 8.00 24.64 28.66
C GLU A 322 9.44 24.19 28.96
N ASP A 323 9.63 23.01 29.54
CA ASP A 323 10.96 22.45 29.79
C ASP A 323 11.67 22.09 28.47
N THR A 324 10.96 21.59 27.46
CA THR A 324 11.50 21.44 26.09
C THR A 324 11.89 22.80 25.49
N LYS A 325 11.08 23.87 25.66
CA LYS A 325 11.45 25.23 25.21
C LYS A 325 12.73 25.72 25.90
N ARG A 326 12.87 25.49 27.21
CA ARG A 326 14.07 25.85 27.98
C ARG A 326 15.31 25.05 27.54
N ALA A 327 15.15 23.76 27.25
CA ALA A 327 16.22 22.90 26.74
C ALA A 327 16.73 23.37 25.37
N MET A 328 15.81 23.67 24.45
CA MET A 328 16.11 24.17 23.13
C MET A 328 16.80 25.54 23.20
N MET A 329 16.27 26.47 24.01
CA MET A 329 16.84 27.81 24.14
C MET A 329 18.25 27.77 24.76
N LYS A 330 18.45 27.00 25.84
CA LYS A 330 19.77 26.89 26.48
C LYS A 330 20.81 26.29 25.54
N SER A 331 20.50 25.16 24.89
CA SER A 331 21.45 24.50 23.99
C SER A 331 21.77 25.32 22.74
N TYR A 332 20.78 26.02 22.17
CA TYR A 332 20.98 26.92 21.04
C TYR A 332 21.88 28.11 21.41
N VAL A 333 21.67 28.73 22.59
CA VAL A 333 22.49 29.87 23.05
C VAL A 333 23.91 29.44 23.40
N GLU A 334 24.12 28.37 24.17
CA GLU A 334 25.47 27.91 24.56
C GLU A 334 26.31 27.46 23.35
N SER A 335 25.68 26.77 22.40
CA SER A 335 26.36 26.24 21.21
C SER A 335 26.58 27.27 20.09
N ASN A 336 26.20 28.54 20.29
CA ASN A 336 26.14 29.57 19.23
C ASN A 336 25.34 29.10 17.99
N GLY A 337 24.20 28.45 18.22
CA GLY A 337 23.27 27.98 17.19
C GLY A 337 23.65 26.67 16.48
N THR A 338 24.72 25.98 16.90
CA THR A 338 25.20 24.74 16.24
C THR A 338 24.57 23.46 16.79
N VAL A 339 24.00 23.47 18.00
CA VAL A 339 23.39 22.31 18.66
C VAL A 339 22.03 22.67 19.26
N LEU A 340 21.06 21.78 19.10
CA LEU A 340 19.70 21.91 19.61
C LEU A 340 19.27 20.60 20.27
N THR A 341 18.96 20.61 21.58
CA THR A 341 18.35 19.46 22.27
C THR A 341 16.95 19.81 22.78
N THR A 342 16.08 18.80 22.77
CA THR A 342 14.73 18.86 23.37
C THR A 342 14.69 18.27 24.78
N ASN A 343 15.81 17.71 25.29
CA ASN A 343 15.87 17.05 26.59
C ASN A 343 16.37 17.98 27.70
N TRP A 344 15.46 18.47 28.55
CA TRP A 344 15.81 19.36 29.67
C TRP A 344 16.74 18.74 30.70
N ALA A 345 16.71 17.42 30.91
CA ALA A 345 17.62 16.76 31.83
C ALA A 345 19.08 16.83 31.36
N GLU A 346 19.33 16.54 30.08
CA GLU A 346 20.66 16.71 29.47
C GLU A 346 21.04 18.19 29.40
N ALA A 347 20.11 19.05 28.96
CA ALA A 347 20.39 20.48 28.84
C ALA A 347 20.73 21.14 30.18
N LYS A 348 20.19 20.66 31.31
CA LYS A 348 20.51 21.21 32.63
C LYS A 348 21.95 20.93 33.06
N GLU A 349 22.43 19.70 32.84
CA GLU A 349 23.70 19.19 33.37
C GLU A 349 24.90 19.40 32.43
N LYS A 350 24.66 19.39 31.11
CA LYS A 350 25.69 19.47 30.06
C LYS A 350 25.80 20.89 29.50
N THR A 351 27.04 21.32 29.25
CA THR A 351 27.35 22.52 28.44
C THR A 351 27.51 22.14 26.98
N PHE A 352 26.97 22.95 26.07
CA PHE A 352 27.05 22.67 24.63
C PHE A 352 28.16 23.50 23.96
N GLU A 353 29.20 22.81 23.48
CA GLU A 353 30.28 23.46 22.73
C GLU A 353 29.84 23.81 21.30
N THR A 354 30.43 24.87 20.72
CA THR A 354 30.17 25.28 19.34
C THR A 354 30.89 24.36 18.36
N SER A 355 30.12 23.53 17.65
CA SER A 355 30.62 22.62 16.61
C SER A 355 30.17 23.13 15.23
N PRO A 356 30.94 23.98 14.55
CA PRO A 356 30.57 24.50 13.23
C PRO A 356 30.48 23.38 12.18
N PRO A 357 29.73 23.58 11.07
CA PRO A 357 29.71 22.65 9.95
C PRO A 357 31.09 22.45 9.33
N ASP A 358 31.30 21.29 8.70
CA ASP A 358 32.57 20.92 8.08
C ASP A 358 32.98 21.95 7.00
N GLY A 359 34.19 22.50 7.13
CA GLY A 359 34.67 23.63 6.32
C GLY A 359 34.40 25.05 6.87
N MET A 360 33.86 25.22 8.08
CA MET A 360 33.70 26.52 8.75
C MET A 360 34.46 26.61 10.09
N GLU A 361 35.19 27.71 10.32
CA GLU A 361 35.90 27.95 11.58
C GLU A 361 35.11 28.87 12.53
N ALA A 362 34.97 28.46 13.80
CA ALA A 362 34.24 29.21 14.82
C ALA A 362 35.02 30.44 15.33
N LYS A 363 34.95 31.54 14.58
CA LYS A 363 35.61 32.80 14.93
C LYS A 363 34.94 33.49 16.13
N LYS A 364 35.55 33.38 17.31
CA LYS A 364 35.15 34.16 18.50
C LYS A 364 35.30 35.66 18.22
N TRP A 365 34.22 36.41 18.35
CA TRP A 365 34.29 37.87 18.43
C TRP A 365 34.86 38.26 19.80
N GLY A 366 35.88 39.11 19.81
CA GLY A 366 36.38 39.74 21.03
C GLY A 366 35.37 40.77 21.55
N THR A 367 35.41 41.00 22.87
CA THR A 367 34.67 42.06 23.57
C THR A 367 35.29 43.44 23.27
#